data_AF-A0A3N5KGN3-F1
#
_entry.id   AF-A0A3N5KGN3-F1
#
_cell.length_a   1.000
_cell.length_b   1.000
_cell.length_c   1.000
_cell.angle_alpha   90.00
_cell.angle_beta   90.00
_cell.angle_gamma   90.00
#
_symmetry.space_group_name_H-M   'P 1'
#
loop_
_entity.id
_entity.type
_entity.pdbx_description
1 polymer ?
#
loop_
_entity_poly.entity_id
_entity_poly.type
_entity_poly.pdbx_seq_one_letter_code
_entity_poly.pdbx_strand_id
1 'polypeptide(L)'
;MAERILIHPVTRIEGHAKISIYVDDAGAVESAQFHVTEFRGFEKICQGRPFHEMPGLMSRICGICPVSHIVASAKACDALLGVEIPPAAVLQRRLVNYAQILQSHAL
;
A
#
# COMPACT_ATOMS: atom_id res chain seq x y z
N MET A 1 21.62 -31.87 2.09
CA MET A 1 21.49 -30.84 3.13
C MET A 1 20.54 -29.77 2.62
N ALA A 2 19.41 -29.56 3.29
CA ALA A 2 18.48 -28.49 2.95
C ALA A 2 19.22 -27.13 2.94
N GLU A 3 19.23 -26.46 1.80
CA GLU A 3 19.89 -25.18 1.60
C GLU A 3 18.91 -24.04 1.93
N ARG A 4 19.42 -22.96 2.53
CA ARG A 4 18.65 -21.74 2.76
C ARG A 4 19.21 -20.61 1.89
N ILE A 5 18.41 -20.16 0.93
CA ILE A 5 18.68 -18.96 0.15
C ILE A 5 18.03 -17.75 0.85
N LEU A 6 18.82 -16.71 1.09
CA LEU A 6 18.38 -15.48 1.74
C LEU A 6 18.52 -14.28 0.80
N ILE A 7 17.41 -13.59 0.54
CA ILE A 7 17.39 -12.33 -0.22
C ILE A 7 17.08 -11.20 0.76
N HIS A 8 18.10 -10.39 1.07
CA HIS A 8 18.00 -9.21 1.92
C HIS A 8 19.10 -8.19 1.55
N PRO A 9 18.76 -6.94 1.18
CA PRO A 9 17.42 -6.43 0.96
C PRO A 9 16.80 -6.97 -0.34
N VAL A 10 15.46 -7.02 -0.39
CA VAL A 10 14.75 -7.13 -1.68
C VAL A 10 14.79 -5.76 -2.37
N THR A 11 15.35 -5.70 -3.58
CA THR A 11 15.52 -4.44 -4.33
C THR A 11 14.49 -4.30 -5.46
N ARG A 12 14.36 -3.08 -6.01
CA ARG A 12 13.34 -2.71 -7.02
C ARG A 12 11.90 -2.94 -6.55
N ILE A 13 11.66 -2.70 -5.26
CA ILE A 13 10.34 -2.63 -4.65
C ILE A 13 10.23 -1.32 -3.87
N GLU A 14 9.01 -0.93 -3.55
CA GLU A 14 8.76 0.02 -2.47
C GLU A 14 8.80 -0.72 -1.12
N GLY A 15 9.28 -0.02 -0.09
CA GLY A 15 9.34 -0.55 1.27
C GLY A 15 10.52 -1.48 1.56
N HIS A 16 10.40 -2.23 2.66
CA HIS A 16 11.47 -3.10 3.17
C HIS A 16 10.96 -4.53 3.29
N ALA A 17 11.72 -5.46 2.69
CA ALA A 17 11.39 -6.86 2.76
C ALA A 17 12.63 -7.77 2.81
N LYS A 18 12.37 -8.99 3.28
CA LYS A 18 13.29 -10.12 3.32
C LYS A 18 12.58 -11.36 2.80
N ILE A 19 13.24 -12.12 1.94
CA ILE A 19 12.74 -13.41 1.46
C ILE A 19 13.69 -14.52 1.91
N SER A 20 13.15 -15.57 2.53
CA SER A 20 13.89 -16.81 2.84
C SER A 20 13.29 -17.96 2.06
N ILE A 21 14.12 -18.66 1.27
CA ILE A 21 13.72 -19.81 0.46
C ILE A 21 14.49 -21.02 1.00
N TYR A 22 13.76 -22.10 1.28
CA TYR A 22 14.32 -23.37 1.72
C TYR A 22 14.23 -24.36 0.56
N VAL A 23 15.37 -24.95 0.19
CA VAL A 23 15.52 -25.83 -0.96
C VAL A 23 15.94 -27.20 -0.47
N ASP A 24 15.26 -28.23 -0.97
CA ASP A 24 15.55 -29.63 -0.62
C ASP A 24 16.79 -30.18 -1.33
N ASP A 25 17.15 -31.42 -1.00
CA ASP A 25 18.33 -32.08 -1.56
C ASP A 25 18.19 -32.40 -3.07
N ALA A 26 16.97 -32.38 -3.61
CA ALA A 26 16.70 -32.53 -5.04
C ALA A 26 16.73 -31.19 -5.81
N GLY A 27 16.96 -30.07 -5.10
CA GLY A 27 16.97 -28.73 -5.68
C GLY A 27 15.58 -28.11 -5.84
N ALA A 28 14.54 -28.71 -5.26
CA ALA A 28 13.18 -28.16 -5.29
C ALA A 28 12.93 -27.20 -4.11
N VAL A 29 12.13 -26.15 -4.35
CA VAL A 29 11.72 -25.23 -3.28
C VAL A 29 10.70 -25.93 -2.39
N GLU A 30 11.07 -26.19 -1.15
CA GLU A 30 10.18 -26.73 -0.12
C GLU A 30 9.29 -25.64 0.47
N SER A 31 9.86 -24.45 0.74
CA SER A 31 9.10 -23.31 1.22
C SER A 31 9.74 -21.96 0.91
N ALA A 32 8.91 -20.92 0.82
CA ALA A 32 9.34 -19.53 0.68
C ALA A 32 8.58 -18.66 1.69
N GLN A 33 9.32 -17.80 2.39
CA GLN A 33 8.78 -16.90 3.41
C GLN A 33 9.07 -15.46 3.01
N PHE A 34 8.01 -14.65 2.88
CA PHE A 34 8.10 -13.21 2.65
C PHE A 34 7.88 -12.47 3.97
N HIS A 35 8.86 -11.66 4.36
CA HIS A 35 8.85 -10.87 5.58
C HIS A 35 8.81 -9.40 5.21
N VAL A 36 7.75 -8.69 5.60
CA VAL A 36 7.70 -7.23 5.56
C VAL A 36 8.39 -6.73 6.82
N THR A 37 9.47 -5.97 6.66
CA THR A 37 10.35 -5.58 7.77
C THR A 37 10.19 -4.13 8.22
N GLU A 38 9.22 -3.42 7.65
CA GLU A 38 8.90 -2.03 7.99
C GLU A 38 7.57 -1.88 8.72
N PHE A 39 7.49 -0.86 9.58
CA PHE A 39 6.26 -0.48 10.27
C PHE A 39 6.27 1.02 10.60
N ARG A 40 5.12 1.68 10.39
CA ARG A 40 4.91 3.11 10.75
C ARG A 40 3.67 3.36 11.61
N GLY A 41 2.68 2.46 11.58
CA GLY A 41 1.51 2.55 12.46
C GLY A 41 0.53 3.69 12.18
N PHE A 42 0.20 3.95 10.90
CA PHE A 42 -0.73 5.03 10.50
C PHE A 42 -2.08 4.96 11.23
N GLU A 43 -2.57 3.75 11.52
CA GLU A 43 -3.82 3.51 12.25
C GLU A 43 -3.80 4.16 13.63
N LYS A 44 -2.65 4.11 14.32
CA LYS A 44 -2.46 4.77 15.61
C LYS A 44 -2.36 6.29 15.46
N ILE A 45 -1.67 6.76 14.41
CA ILE A 45 -1.51 8.18 14.11
C ILE A 45 -2.87 8.85 13.83
N CYS A 46 -3.83 8.13 13.26
CA CYS A 46 -5.19 8.63 13.00
C CYS A 46 -6.01 8.91 14.27
N GLN A 47 -5.71 8.25 15.38
CA GLN A 47 -6.54 8.32 16.58
C GLN A 47 -6.54 9.74 17.17
N GLY A 48 -7.74 10.28 17.43
CA GLY A 48 -7.92 11.64 17.97
C GLY A 48 -7.75 12.77 16.95
N ARG A 49 -7.52 12.47 15.67
CA ARG A 49 -7.39 13.49 14.63
C ARG A 49 -8.72 13.85 13.98
N PRO A 50 -8.88 15.09 13.50
CA PRO A 50 -10.03 15.47 12.67
C PRO A 50 -10.11 14.62 11.40
N PHE A 51 -11.30 14.12 11.08
CA PHE A 51 -11.49 13.24 9.92
C PHE A 51 -11.09 13.91 8.58
N HIS A 52 -11.25 15.23 8.45
CA HIS A 52 -10.91 15.95 7.23
C HIS A 52 -9.40 15.98 6.95
N GLU A 53 -8.55 15.63 7.92
CA GLU A 53 -7.11 15.45 7.70
C GLU A 53 -6.78 14.11 7.02
N MET A 54 -7.70 13.13 7.06
CA MET A 54 -7.40 11.75 6.63
C MET A 54 -6.94 11.65 5.17
N PRO A 55 -7.51 12.38 4.18
CA PRO A 55 -6.99 12.38 2.81
C PRO A 55 -5.54 12.83 2.72
N GLY A 56 -5.15 13.84 3.48
CA GLY A 56 -3.77 14.28 3.59
C GLY A 56 -2.91 13.20 4.25
N LEU A 57 -3.26 12.79 5.47
CA LEU A 57 -2.47 11.86 6.26
C LEU A 57 -2.29 10.50 5.56
N MET A 58 -3.35 9.90 5.05
CA MET A 58 -3.33 8.56 4.45
C MET A 58 -2.51 8.51 3.16
N SER A 59 -2.40 9.60 2.41
CA SER A 59 -1.57 9.62 1.20
C SER A 59 -0.07 9.43 1.49
N ARG A 60 0.35 9.52 2.76
CA ARG A 60 1.74 9.30 3.18
C ARG A 60 2.00 7.84 3.55
N ILE A 61 1.00 6.97 3.44
CA ILE A 61 1.20 5.51 3.59
C ILE A 61 2.11 5.03 2.47
N CYS A 62 1.87 5.35 1.20
CA CYS A 62 2.75 4.92 0.12
C CYS A 62 2.99 6.05 -0.88
N GLY A 63 4.25 6.27 -1.25
CA GLY A 63 4.64 7.26 -2.26
C GLY A 63 4.43 6.81 -3.70
N ILE A 64 4.27 5.49 -3.93
CA ILE A 64 3.99 4.92 -5.26
C ILE A 64 2.49 4.88 -5.56
N CYS A 65 1.65 4.59 -4.56
CA CYS A 65 0.19 4.57 -4.73
C CYS A 65 -0.58 5.62 -3.89
N PRO A 66 -0.12 6.88 -3.75
CA PRO A 66 -0.71 7.86 -2.83
C PRO A 66 -2.19 8.20 -3.13
N VAL A 67 -2.60 8.26 -4.40
CA VAL A 67 -3.97 8.62 -4.81
C VAL A 67 -4.99 7.60 -4.31
N SER A 68 -4.69 6.31 -4.37
CA SER A 68 -5.57 5.25 -3.86
C SER A 68 -5.84 5.44 -2.37
N HIS A 69 -4.84 5.83 -1.57
CA HIS A 69 -5.04 6.16 -0.15
C HIS A 69 -5.84 7.45 0.06
N ILE A 70 -5.64 8.49 -0.77
CA ILE A 70 -6.44 9.72 -0.74
C ILE A 70 -7.91 9.40 -1.03
N VAL A 71 -8.20 8.64 -2.09
CA VAL A 71 -9.57 8.32 -2.51
C VAL A 71 -10.25 7.42 -1.48
N ALA A 72 -9.55 6.41 -0.95
CA ALA A 72 -10.10 5.53 0.08
C ALA A 72 -10.48 6.29 1.35
N SER A 73 -9.59 7.14 1.85
CA SER A 73 -9.83 7.93 3.05
C SER A 73 -10.88 9.02 2.85
N ALA A 74 -10.93 9.66 1.68
CA ALA A 74 -12.01 10.60 1.34
C ALA A 74 -13.38 9.90 1.31
N LYS A 75 -13.47 8.69 0.74
CA LYS A 75 -14.71 7.90 0.77
C LYS A 75 -15.12 7.52 2.20
N ALA A 76 -14.15 7.20 3.07
CA ALA A 76 -14.43 6.95 4.47
C ALA A 76 -14.99 8.19 5.17
N CYS A 77 -14.45 9.38 4.88
CA CYS A 77 -14.97 10.65 5.39
C CYS A 77 -16.41 10.92 4.92
N ASP A 78 -16.70 10.69 3.63
CA ASP A 78 -18.07 10.87 3.12
C ASP A 78 -19.06 9.92 3.81
N ALA A 79 -18.66 8.66 4.02
CA ALA A 79 -19.47 7.67 4.72
C ALA A 79 -19.70 8.05 6.19
N LEU A 80 -18.68 8.58 6.88
CA LEU A 80 -18.82 9.09 8.26
C LEU A 80 -19.80 10.27 8.35
N LEU A 81 -19.82 11.14 7.34
CA LEU A 81 -20.71 12.28 7.28
C LEU A 81 -22.11 11.95 6.73
N GLY A 82 -22.30 10.77 6.15
CA GLY A 82 -23.56 10.38 5.50
C GLY A 82 -23.88 11.22 4.27
N VAL A 83 -22.86 11.70 3.55
CA VAL A 83 -23.05 12.59 2.39
C VAL A 83 -22.87 11.85 1.07
N GLU A 84 -23.69 12.24 0.08
CA GLU A 84 -23.48 11.89 -1.32
C GLU A 84 -22.74 13.02 -2.02
N ILE A 85 -21.62 12.71 -2.65
CA ILE A 85 -20.83 13.71 -3.40
C ILE A 85 -21.48 13.98 -4.77
N PRO A 86 -21.33 15.21 -5.32
CA PRO A 86 -21.88 15.53 -6.62
C PRO A 86 -21.24 14.68 -7.73
N PRO A 87 -21.94 14.43 -8.86
CA PRO A 87 -21.41 13.63 -9.97
C PRO A 87 -20.04 14.08 -10.48
N ALA A 88 -19.78 15.39 -10.49
CA ALA A 88 -18.49 15.95 -10.87
C ALA A 88 -17.34 15.45 -9.96
N ALA A 89 -17.57 15.35 -8.65
CA ALA A 89 -16.57 14.84 -7.71
C ALA A 89 -16.32 13.33 -7.90
N VAL A 90 -17.36 12.55 -8.23
CA VAL A 90 -17.20 11.13 -8.58
C VAL A 90 -16.28 10.98 -9.80
N LEU A 91 -16.51 11.78 -10.83
CA LEU A 91 -15.71 11.76 -12.06
C LEU A 91 -14.26 12.19 -11.82
N GLN A 92 -14.03 13.22 -11.02
CA GLN A 92 -12.68 13.66 -10.64
C GLN A 92 -11.92 12.58 -9.88
N ARG A 93 -12.56 11.92 -8.89
CA ARG A 93 -11.94 10.81 -8.14
C ARG A 93 -11.59 9.63 -9.04
N ARG A 94 -12.44 9.30 -10.03
CA ARG A 94 -12.15 8.26 -11.02
C ARG A 94 -10.98 8.65 -11.92
N LEU A 95 -10.99 9.87 -12.45
CA LEU A 95 -9.95 10.37 -13.34
C LEU A 95 -8.56 10.31 -12.68
N VAL A 96 -8.42 10.83 -11.46
CA VAL A 96 -7.13 10.84 -10.76
C VAL A 96 -6.66 9.43 -10.39
N ASN A 97 -7.59 8.52 -10.07
CA ASN A 97 -7.25 7.12 -9.79
C ASN A 97 -6.76 6.40 -11.06
N TYR A 98 -7.37 6.66 -12.23
CA TYR A 98 -6.88 6.13 -13.50
C TYR A 98 -5.51 6.71 -13.87
N ALA A 99 -5.27 7.99 -13.61
CA ALA A 99 -3.97 8.60 -13.82
C ALA A 99 -2.88 7.92 -12.96
N GLN A 100 -3.17 7.62 -11.69
CA GLN A 100 -2.23 6.86 -10.85
C GLN A 100 -2.00 5.44 -11.36
N ILE A 101 -3.05 4.72 -11.77
CA ILE A 101 -2.89 3.36 -12.31
C ILE A 101 -1.95 3.39 -13.51
N LEU A 102 -2.20 4.31 -14.46
CA LEU A 102 -1.37 4.47 -15.64
C LEU A 102 0.08 4.79 -15.26
N GLN A 103 0.29 5.77 -14.39
CA GLN A 103 1.63 6.19 -13.98
C GLN A 103 2.38 5.07 -13.24
N SER A 104 1.72 4.36 -12.32
CA SER A 104 2.33 3.28 -11.56
C SER A 104 2.68 2.06 -12.42
N HIS A 105 1.96 1.81 -13.51
CA HIS A 105 2.24 0.69 -14.42
C HIS A 105 3.25 1.06 -15.52
N ALA A 106 3.51 2.36 -15.70
CA ALA A 106 4.51 2.85 -16.65
C ALA A 106 5.91 3.02 -16.02
N LEU A 107 6.00 3.06 -14.68
CA LEU A 107 7.25 3.03 -13.92
C LEU A 107 7.85 1.61 -13.87
#